data_AF-A0A2Y9BJX3-F1
#
_entry.id   AF-A0A2Y9BJX3-F1
#
_cell.length_a   1.000
_cell.length_b   1.000
_cell.length_c   1.000
_cell.angle_alpha   90.00
_cell.angle_beta   90.00
_cell.angle_gamma   90.00
#
_symmetry.space_group_name_H-M   'P 1'
#
loop_
_entity.id
_entity.type
_entity.pdbx_description
1 polymer ?
#
loop_
_entity_poly.entity_id
_entity_poly.type
_entity_poly.pdbx_seq_one_letter_code
_entity_poly.pdbx_strand_id
1 'polypeptide(L)' 'MMNLESREAVVQNLRDAGCSQDTIENFLLYFDRNQKEKQLALLEKHRKQLLNVVHSEEKKIYCLDYLVYQLKKSKTP' A
#
# COMPACT_ATOMS: atom_id res chain seq x y z
N MET A 1 24.83 4.35 14.53
CA MET A 1 24.70 3.87 13.14
C MET A 1 23.60 2.82 13.12
N MET A 2 22.50 3.05 12.41
CA MET A 2 21.47 2.02 12.27
C MET A 2 22.05 0.92 11.39
N ASN A 3 22.35 -0.23 12.00
CA ASN A 3 22.63 -1.48 11.31
C ASN A 3 21.30 -1.98 10.74
N LEU A 4 20.91 -1.46 9.58
CA LEU A 4 19.66 -1.82 8.92
C LEU A 4 20.00 -2.73 7.75
N GLU A 5 20.04 -4.02 8.07
CA GLU A 5 19.58 -5.11 7.20
C GLU A 5 20.35 -5.34 5.89
N SER A 6 20.73 -6.59 5.63
CA SER A 6 21.32 -6.97 4.34
C SER A 6 20.36 -6.61 3.19
N ARG A 7 20.89 -6.49 1.96
CA ARG A 7 20.09 -6.15 0.76
C ARG A 7 18.82 -7.03 0.66
N GLU A 8 18.93 -8.28 1.09
CA GLU A 8 17.85 -9.25 1.14
C GLU A 8 16.72 -8.84 2.09
N ALA A 9 17.05 -8.30 3.26
CA ALA A 9 16.05 -7.87 4.22
C ALA A 9 15.37 -6.55 3.81
N VAL A 10 16.09 -5.65 3.13
CA VAL A 10 15.45 -4.52 2.43
C VAL A 10 14.46 -5.00 1.36
N VAL A 11 14.84 -5.99 0.55
CA VAL A 11 13.95 -6.58 -0.46
C VAL A 11 12.74 -7.24 0.20
N GLN A 12 12.94 -7.95 1.31
CA GLN A 12 11.84 -8.58 2.04
C GLN A 12 10.85 -7.54 2.58
N ASN A 13 11.33 -6.46 3.19
CA ASN A 13 10.47 -5.37 3.65
C ASN A 13 9.65 -4.75 2.51
N LEU A 14 10.23 -4.59 1.33
CA LEU A 14 9.50 -4.09 0.15
C LEU A 14 8.42 -5.07 -0.30
N ARG A 15 8.71 -6.38 -0.28
CA ARG A 15 7.73 -7.43 -0.59
C ARG A 15 6.58 -7.45 0.42
N ASP A 16 6.90 -7.37 1.71
CA ASP A 16 5.92 -7.36 2.79
C ASP A 16 5.04 -6.10 2.74
N ALA A 17 5.60 -4.97 2.27
CA ALA A 17 4.85 -3.76 1.97
C ALA A 17 3.97 -3.87 0.70
N GLY A 18 4.01 -5.00 -0.01
CA GLY A 18 3.25 -5.23 -1.25
C GLY A 18 3.83 -4.51 -2.47
N CYS A 19 5.11 -4.14 -2.45
CA CYS A 19 5.76 -3.57 -3.64
C CYS A 19 5.87 -4.64 -4.74
N SER A 20 5.54 -4.25 -5.97
CA SER A 20 5.76 -5.11 -7.15
C SER A 20 7.25 -5.36 -7.39
N GLN A 21 7.57 -6.40 -8.16
CA GLN A 21 8.94 -6.71 -8.56
C GLN A 21 9.61 -5.53 -9.28
N ASP A 22 8.91 -4.87 -10.22
CA ASP A 22 9.42 -3.67 -10.90
C ASP A 22 9.73 -2.53 -9.92
N THR A 23 8.91 -2.36 -8.89
CA THR A 23 9.11 -1.33 -7.86
C THR A 23 10.34 -1.63 -7.01
N ILE A 24 10.56 -2.90 -6.68
CA ILE A 24 11.75 -3.37 -5.95
C ILE A 24 13.00 -3.15 -6.79
N GLU A 25 12.98 -3.51 -8.07
CA GLU A 25 14.12 -3.33 -8.97
C GLU A 25 14.51 -1.86 -9.14
N ASN A 26 13.52 -0.99 -9.33
CA ASN A 26 13.75 0.46 -9.38
C ASN A 26 14.30 1.00 -8.06
N PHE A 27 13.78 0.53 -6.92
CA PHE A 27 14.29 0.92 -5.61
C PHE A 27 15.76 0.52 -5.44
N LEU A 28 16.13 -0.71 -5.81
CA LEU A 28 17.51 -1.19 -5.74
C LEU A 28 18.44 -0.44 -6.69
N LEU A 29 17.98 -0.08 -7.89
CA LEU A 29 18.74 0.76 -8.81
C LEU A 29 19.05 2.15 -8.22
N TYR A 30 18.10 2.74 -7.48
CA TYR A 30 18.36 3.99 -6.76
C TYR A 30 19.25 3.79 -5.53
N PHE A 31 19.10 2.67 -4.83
CA PHE A 31 19.96 2.28 -3.71
C PHE A 31 21.42 2.18 -4.14
N ASP A 32 21.72 1.43 -5.21
CA ASP A 32 23.08 1.23 -5.73
C ASP A 32 23.71 2.55 -6.22
N ARG A 33 22.89 3.55 -6.55
CA ARG A 33 23.32 4.90 -6.98
C ARG A 33 23.32 5.94 -5.86
N ASN A 34 23.07 5.55 -4.60
CA ASN A 34 22.91 6.47 -3.46
C ASN A 34 21.84 7.56 -3.66
N GLN A 35 20.79 7.28 -4.44
CA GLN A 35 19.73 8.24 -4.78
C GLN A 35 18.55 8.15 -3.78
N LYS A 36 18.81 8.50 -2.51
CA LYS A 36 17.85 8.35 -1.41
C LYS A 36 16.51 9.06 -1.63
N GLU A 37 16.53 10.27 -2.19
CA GLU A 37 15.31 11.03 -2.50
C GLU A 37 14.38 10.28 -3.46
N LYS A 38 14.96 9.57 -4.45
CA LYS A 38 14.17 8.78 -5.41
C LYS A 38 13.61 7.51 -4.77
N GLN A 39 14.34 6.90 -3.85
CA GLN A 39 13.84 5.78 -3.05
C GLN A 39 12.63 6.21 -2.23
N LEU A 40 12.73 7.34 -1.52
CA LEU A 40 11.64 7.90 -0.72
C LEU A 40 10.42 8.27 -1.59
N ALA A 41 10.64 8.90 -2.73
CA ALA A 41 9.56 9.24 -3.67
C ALA A 41 8.83 8.00 -4.20
N LEU A 42 9.56 6.93 -4.49
CA LEU A 42 8.99 5.66 -4.92
C LEU A 42 8.14 5.00 -3.81
N LEU A 43 8.62 5.01 -2.56
CA LEU A 43 7.87 4.52 -1.41
C LEU A 43 6.60 5.34 -1.14
N GLU A 44 6.68 6.68 -1.20
CA GLU A 44 5.51 7.54 -0.99
C GLU A 44 4.46 7.35 -2.09
N LYS A 45 4.90 7.10 -3.34
CA LYS A 45 3.97 6.73 -4.42
C LYS A 45 3.24 5.44 -4.11
N HIS A 46 3.95 4.39 -3.67
CA HIS A 46 3.34 3.11 -3.31
C HIS A 46 2.37 3.26 -2.13
N ARG A 47 2.76 4.00 -1.09
CA ARG A 47 1.88 4.32 0.05
C ARG A 47 0.58 4.98 -0.40
N LYS A 48 0.63 5.95 -1.31
CA LYS A 48 -0.58 6.60 -1.87
C LYS A 48 -1.47 5.61 -2.62
N GLN A 49 -0.90 4.65 -3.34
CA GLN A 49 -1.67 3.61 -4.02
C GLN A 49 -2.40 2.70 -3.02
N LEU A 50 -1.72 2.29 -1.94
CA LEU A 50 -2.35 1.51 -0.87
C LEU A 50 -3.51 2.26 -0.21
N LEU A 51 -3.31 3.55 0.10
CA LEU A 51 -4.38 4.38 0.66
C LEU A 51 -5.57 4.52 -0.30
N ASN A 52 -5.33 4.67 -1.59
CA ASN A 52 -6.40 4.72 -2.58
C ASN A 52 -7.21 3.42 -2.62
N VAL A 53 -6.55 2.26 -2.50
CA VAL A 53 -7.23 0.96 -2.39
C VAL A 53 -8.10 0.93 -1.13
N VAL A 54 -7.53 1.25 0.03
CA VAL A 54 -8.28 1.30 1.31
C VAL A 54 -9.51 2.19 1.18
N HIS A 55 -9.36 3.43 0.72
CA HIS A 55 -10.47 4.35 0.55
C HIS A 55 -11.52 3.86 -0.47
N SER A 56 -11.11 3.12 -1.49
CA SER A 56 -12.04 2.53 -2.45
C SER A 56 -12.85 1.37 -1.84
N GLU A 57 -12.20 0.53 -1.02
CA GLU A 57 -12.87 -0.58 -0.32
C GLU A 57 -13.78 -0.06 0.81
N GLU A 58 -13.36 0.95 1.56
CA GLU A 58 -14.19 1.65 2.56
C GLU A 58 -15.50 2.17 1.94
N LYS A 59 -15.43 2.78 0.74
CA LYS A 59 -16.63 3.23 0.02
C LYS A 59 -17.55 2.09 -0.38
N LYS A 60 -17.00 0.96 -0.82
CA LYS A 60 -17.80 -0.23 -1.18
C LYS A 60 -18.50 -0.80 0.04
N ILE A 61 -17.80 -0.90 1.18
CA ILE A 61 -18.35 -1.35 2.46
C ILE A 61 -19.50 -0.42 2.88
N TYR A 62 -19.29 0.90 2.85
CA TYR A 62 -20.33 1.86 3.18
C TYR A 62 -21.62 1.67 2.34
N CYS A 63 -21.48 1.49 1.03
CA CYS A 63 -22.63 1.23 0.15
C CYS A 63 -23.35 -0.08 0.52
N LEU A 64 -22.58 -1.13 0.84
CA LEU A 64 -23.13 -2.42 1.26
C LEU A 64 -23.87 -2.31 2.59
N ASP A 65 -23.30 -1.64 3.58
CA ASP A 65 -23.92 -1.41 4.89
C ASP A 65 -25.22 -0.61 4.76
N TYR A 66 -25.22 0.41 3.90
CA TYR A 66 -26.43 1.17 3.61
C TYR A 66 -27.53 0.29 3.00
N LEU A 67 -27.20 -0.57 2.04
CA LEU A 67 -28.16 -1.50 1.45
C LEU A 67 -28.72 -2.47 2.52
N VAL A 68 -27.85 -3.02 3.37
CA VAL A 68 -28.27 -3.89 4.48
C VAL A 68 -29.18 -3.15 5.46
N TYR A 69 -28.88 -1.90 5.79
CA TYR A 69 -29.73 -1.07 6.65
C TYR A 69 -31.12 -0.87 6.04
N GLN A 70 -31.21 -0.54 4.74
CA GLN A 70 -32.50 -0.38 4.05
C GLN A 70 -33.34 -1.65 4.09
N LEU A 71 -32.72 -2.81 3.85
CA LEU A 71 -33.41 -4.11 3.91
C LEU A 71 -33.87 -4.49 5.33
N LYS A 72 -33.12 -4.09 6.36
CA LYS A 72 -33.52 -4.31 7.75
C LYS A 72 -34.67 -3.37 8.15
N LYS A 73 -34.65 -2.12 7.68
CA LYS A 73 -35.69 -1.12 7.94
C LYS A 73 -36.99 -1.40 7.20
N SER A 74 -36.93 -2.04 6.02
CA SER A 74 -38.13 -2.41 5.24
C SER A 74 -38.91 -3.60 5.82
N LYS A 75 -38.47 -4.18 6.94
CA LYS A 75 -39.28 -5.09 7.76
C LYS A 75 -40.07 -4.32 8.83
N THR A 76 -41.20 -3.78 8.42
CA THR A 76 -42.38 -3.51 9.25
C THR A 76 -43.61 -3.53 8.34
N PRO A 77 -44.65 -4.35 8.62
CA PRO A 77 -46.01 -3.95 8.27
C PRO A 77 -46.36 -2.61 8.90
#